data_AF-A0A962BU44-F1
#
_entry.id   AF-A0A962BU44-F1
#
_cell.length_a   1.000
_cell.length_b   1.000
_cell.length_c   1.000
_cell.angle_alpha   90.00
_cell.angle_beta   90.00
_cell.angle_gamma   90.00
#
_symmetry.space_group_name_H-M   'P 1'
#
loop_
_entity.id
_entity.type
_entity.pdbx_description
1 polymer ?
#
loop_
_entity_poly.entity_id
_entity_poly.type
_entity_poly.pdbx_seq_one_letter_code
_entity_poly.pdbx_strand_id
1 'polypeptide(L)'
;MADLQMQLKNARLTTARILYHMPDFEGLLQEFIWQDYDLAPKFPRLNSFLEFWSREIDGKLHSVYVAKKELITPGDYRFAEWQATLQ
;
A
#
# COMPACT_ATOMS: atom_id res chain seq x y z
N MET A 1 5.15 -17.59 10.93
CA MET A 1 3.96 -18.29 11.48
C MET A 1 2.77 -17.36 11.76
N ALA A 2 2.94 -16.02 11.83
CA ALA A 2 1.84 -15.08 12.09
C ALA A 2 0.91 -14.85 10.87
N ASP A 3 1.41 -15.04 9.65
CA ASP A 3 0.68 -14.71 8.42
C ASP A 3 -0.55 -15.61 8.18
N LEU A 4 -0.43 -16.92 8.48
CA LEU A 4 -1.53 -17.86 8.29
C LEU A 4 -2.71 -17.60 9.25
N GLN A 5 -2.41 -17.22 10.51
CA GLN A 5 -3.45 -16.90 11.49
C GLN A 5 -4.23 -15.64 11.10
N MET A 6 -3.60 -14.66 10.46
CA MET A 6 -4.27 -13.46 9.94
C MET A 6 -5.14 -13.78 8.73
N GLN A 7 -4.65 -14.62 7.81
CA GLN A 7 -5.43 -15.10 6.65
C GLN A 7 -6.69 -15.86 7.08
N LEU A 8 -6.59 -16.69 8.11
CA LEU A 8 -7.74 -17.40 8.71
C LEU A 8 -8.76 -16.47 9.38
N LYS A 9 -8.36 -15.24 9.73
CA LYS A 9 -9.23 -14.19 10.28
C LYS A 9 -9.81 -13.26 9.21
N ASN A 10 -9.84 -13.68 7.95
CA ASN A 10 -10.29 -12.90 6.78
C ASN A 10 -9.43 -11.67 6.45
N ALA A 11 -8.25 -11.50 7.06
CA ALA A 11 -7.33 -10.45 6.67
C ALA A 11 -6.64 -10.83 5.36
N ARG A 12 -6.47 -9.85 4.48
CA ARG A 12 -5.83 -10.03 3.17
C ARG A 12 -4.61 -9.15 3.07
N LEU A 13 -3.58 -9.66 2.40
CA LEU A 13 -2.40 -8.86 2.08
C LEU A 13 -2.86 -7.66 1.24
N THR A 14 -2.69 -6.47 1.81
CA THR A 14 -3.15 -5.20 1.25
C THR A 14 -1.93 -4.36 0.95
N THR A 15 -1.83 -3.88 -0.28
CA THR A 15 -0.76 -2.97 -0.71
C THR A 15 -1.36 -1.59 -0.93
N ALA A 16 -0.76 -0.56 -0.32
CA ALA A 16 -1.12 0.83 -0.51
C ALA A 16 0.09 1.62 -1.02
N ARG A 17 -0.13 2.42 -2.07
CA ARG A 17 0.82 3.42 -2.55
C ARG A 17 0.49 4.74 -1.89
N ILE A 18 1.43 5.29 -1.13
CA ILE A 18 1.28 6.54 -0.39
C ILE A 18 2.18 7.58 -1.05
N LEU A 19 1.59 8.63 -1.59
CA LEU A 19 2.29 9.81 -2.09
C LEU A 19 2.33 10.87 -1.01
N TYR A 20 3.51 11.44 -0.79
CA TYR A 20 3.72 12.51 0.19
C TYR A 20 4.72 13.53 -0.33
N HIS A 21 4.65 14.75 0.22
CA HIS A 21 5.59 15.81 -0.08
C HIS A 21 6.89 15.63 0.70
N MET A 22 8.03 15.83 0.04
CA MET A 22 9.30 15.93 0.75
C MET A 22 9.27 17.16 1.68
N PRO A 23 9.67 17.03 2.96
CA PRO A 23 9.70 18.15 3.91
C PRO A 23 10.50 19.36 3.41
N ASP A 24 11.64 19.10 2.75
CA ASP A 24 12.53 20.16 2.26
C ASP A 24 12.09 20.75 0.91
N PHE A 25 11.18 20.08 0.19
CA PHE A 25 10.78 20.45 -1.17
C PHE A 25 9.29 20.09 -1.42
N GLU A 26 8.39 21.04 -1.13
CA GLU A 26 6.94 20.84 -1.33
C GLU A 26 6.55 20.55 -2.79
N GLY A 27 7.37 20.93 -3.77
CA GLY A 27 7.12 20.62 -5.19
C GLY A 27 7.40 19.16 -5.58
N LEU A 28 8.04 18.38 -4.71
CA LEU A 28 8.45 17.01 -5.00
C LEU A 28 7.57 16.01 -4.25
N LEU A 29 6.93 15.11 -5.01
CA LEU A 29 6.21 13.98 -4.47
C LEU A 29 7.10 12.74 -4.45
N GLN A 30 7.13 12.07 -3.30
CA GLN A 30 7.77 10.78 -3.11
C GLN A 30 6.72 9.70 -2.88
N GLU A 31 7.01 8.48 -3.34
CA GLU A 31 6.17 7.31 -3.14
C GLU A 31 6.71 6.42 -2.02
N PHE A 32 5.81 5.99 -1.14
CA PHE A 32 6.03 4.96 -0.15
C PHE A 32 5.05 3.80 -0.39
N ILE A 33 5.58 2.58 -0.49
CA ILE A 33 4.77 1.37 -0.62
C ILE A 33 4.56 0.77 0.76
N TRP A 34 3.33 0.82 1.25
CA TRP A 34 2.92 0.13 2.46
C TRP A 34 2.30 -1.22 2.11
N GLN A 35 2.65 -2.26 2.85
CA GLN A 35 2.08 -3.58 2.67
C GLN A 35 1.93 -4.32 3.99
N ASP A 36 0.71 -4.71 4.34
CA ASP A 36 0.40 -5.55 5.50
C ASP A 36 -0.92 -6.31 5.29
N TYR A 37 -1.18 -7.32 6.10
CA TYR A 37 -2.49 -7.96 6.20
C TYR A 37 -3.48 -7.02 6.87
N ASP A 38 -4.57 -6.73 6.16
CA ASP A 38 -5.61 -5.82 6.63
C ASP A 38 -7.03 -6.31 6.29
N LEU A 39 -8.01 -5.72 6.96
CA LEU A 39 -9.43 -6.08 6.86
C LEU A 39 -10.17 -5.10 5.95
N ALA A 40 -10.26 -5.44 4.67
CA ALA A 40 -11.10 -4.72 3.72
C ALA A 40 -12.60 -4.82 4.09
N PRO A 41 -13.42 -3.80 3.80
CA PRO A 41 -13.08 -2.51 3.17
C PRO A 41 -12.65 -1.42 4.17
N LYS A 42 -12.53 -1.76 5.46
CA LYS A 42 -12.28 -0.77 6.53
C LYS A 42 -10.81 -0.40 6.69
N PHE A 43 -9.91 -1.30 6.34
CA PHE A 43 -8.45 -1.12 6.40
C PHE A 43 -7.95 -0.51 7.73
N PRO A 44 -8.32 -1.10 8.90
CA PRO A 44 -7.94 -0.54 10.20
C PRO A 44 -6.43 -0.36 10.40
N ARG A 45 -5.58 -1.23 9.82
CA ARG A 45 -4.13 -1.12 9.99
C ARG A 45 -3.55 -0.01 9.12
N LEU A 46 -4.01 0.10 7.87
CA LEU A 46 -3.63 1.22 7.01
C LEU A 46 -4.05 2.56 7.65
N ASN A 47 -5.28 2.66 8.17
CA ASN A 47 -5.72 3.89 8.82
C ASN A 47 -4.87 4.25 10.04
N SER A 48 -4.56 3.27 10.90
CA SER A 48 -3.66 3.50 12.05
C SER A 48 -2.26 3.94 11.61
N PHE A 49 -1.75 3.38 10.52
CA PHE A 49 -0.48 3.80 9.94
C PHE A 49 -0.51 5.23 9.41
N LEU A 50 -1.59 5.64 8.73
CA LEU A 50 -1.76 7.01 8.24
C LEU A 50 -1.94 8.03 9.38
N GLU A 51 -2.61 7.64 10.47
CA GLU A 51 -2.67 8.44 11.70
C GLU A 51 -1.29 8.62 12.32
N PHE A 52 -0.51 7.54 12.42
CA PHE A 52 0.89 7.61 12.87
C PHE A 52 1.71 8.52 11.96
N TRP A 53 1.61 8.36 10.63
CA TRP A 53 2.32 9.18 9.65
C TRP A 53 2.02 10.66 9.87
N SER A 54 0.75 11.01 10.02
CA SER A 54 0.32 12.40 10.20
C SER A 54 0.81 13.03 11.51
N ARG A 55 1.18 12.22 12.52
CA ARG A 55 1.69 12.71 13.81
C ARG A 55 3.22 12.76 13.86
N GLU A 56 3.89 11.79 13.26
CA GLU A 56 5.31 11.52 13.50
C GLU A 56 6.21 11.77 12.28
N ILE A 57 5.65 11.93 11.08
CA ILE A 57 6.42 12.12 9.83
C ILE A 57 6.14 13.52 9.27
N ASP A 58 7.21 14.31 9.12
CA ASP A 58 7.13 15.69 8.61
C ASP A 58 6.61 15.78 7.17
N GLY A 59 6.72 14.70 6.39
CA GLY A 59 6.26 14.63 5.01
C GLY A 59 4.73 14.60 4.90
N LYS A 60 4.13 15.70 4.46
CA LYS A 60 2.66 15.83 4.31
C LYS A 60 2.11 14.84 3.29
N LEU A 61 1.10 14.06 3.71
CA LEU A 61 0.37 13.15 2.83
C LEU A 61 -0.32 13.92 1.69
N HIS A 62 -0.15 13.43 0.47
CA HIS A 62 -0.80 13.96 -0.75
C HIS A 62 -1.91 13.03 -1.23
N SER A 63 -1.63 11.73 -1.40
CA SER A 63 -2.62 10.76 -1.89
C SER A 63 -2.32 9.34 -1.42
N VAL A 64 -3.35 8.53 -1.23
CA VAL A 64 -3.22 7.11 -0.88
C VAL A 64 -4.04 6.27 -1.86
N TYR A 65 -3.40 5.31 -2.52
CA TYR A 65 -4.04 4.39 -3.45
C TYR A 65 -3.91 2.97 -2.93
N VAL A 66 -5.04 2.32 -2.63
CA VAL A 66 -5.05 0.92 -2.19
C VAL A 66 -5.25 0.03 -3.41
N ALA A 67 -4.25 -0.80 -3.71
CA ALA A 67 -4.30 -1.73 -4.83
C ALA A 67 -5.29 -2.86 -4.52
N LYS A 68 -6.52 -2.73 -5.04
CA LYS A 68 -7.53 -3.79 -4.95
C LYS A 68 -7.28 -4.81 -6.05
N LYS A 69 -6.27 -5.68 -5.89
CA LYS A 69 -6.09 -6.81 -6.81
C LYS A 69 -7.30 -7.73 -6.68
N GLU A 70 -8.06 -7.92 -7.76
CA GLU A 70 -8.98 -9.05 -7.90
C GLU A 70 -8.17 -10.34 -7.79
N LEU A 71 -8.60 -11.23 -6.90
CA LEU A 71 -7.96 -12.52 -6.69
C LEU A 71 -7.97 -13.32 -7.99
N ILE A 72 -6.76 -13.57 -8.52
CA ILE A 72 -6.49 -14.64 -9.48
C ILE A 72 -6.92 -15.96 -8.80
N THR A 73 -8.02 -16.55 -9.30
CA THR A 73 -8.43 -17.92 -9.00
C THR A 73 -7.51 -18.92 -9.71
N PRO A 74 -7.48 -20.21 -9.30
CA PRO A 74 -6.57 -21.19 -9.89
C PRO A 74 -6.81 -21.28 -11.41
N GLY A 75 -5.81 -20.89 -12.22
CA GLY A 75 -5.86 -20.95 -13.68
C GLY A 75 -5.45 -19.68 -14.43
N ASP A 76 -5.39 -18.52 -13.77
CA ASP A 76 -5.10 -17.25 -14.45
C ASP A 76 -3.58 -16.97 -14.54
N TYR A 77 -2.95 -17.35 -15.65
CA TYR A 77 -1.67 -16.78 -16.06
C TYR A 77 -1.90 -15.38 -16.64
N ARG A 78 -1.26 -14.36 -16.09
CA ARG A 78 -1.20 -13.04 -16.71
C ARG A 78 0.25 -12.60 -16.84
N PHE A 79 0.65 -12.31 -18.07
CA PHE A 79 1.92 -11.69 -18.40
C PHE A 79 2.01 -10.34 -17.67
N ALA A 80 3.09 -10.13 -16.92
CA ALA A 80 3.47 -8.81 -16.49
C ALA A 80 4.12 -8.12 -17.69
N GLU A 81 3.44 -7.15 -18.30
CA GLU A 81 4.11 -6.21 -19.19
C GLU A 81 5.07 -5.38 -18.35
N TRP A 82 6.35 -5.68 -18.50
CA TRP A 82 7.42 -4.86 -18.01
C TRP A 82 7.83 -3.90 -19.12
N GLN A 83 7.71 -2.60 -18.87
CA GLN A 83 8.25 -1.57 -19.72
C GLN A 83 9.26 -0.78 -18.89
N ALA A 84 10.53 -0.89 -19.25
CA ALA A 84 11.57 0.02 -18.79
C ALA A 84 12.30 0.60 -20.00
N THR A 85 12.57 1.90 -19.96
CA THR A 85 13.48 2.57 -20.89
C THR A 85 14.47 3.38 -20.06
N LEU A 86 15.75 3.03 -20.17
CA LEU A 86 16.96 3.73 -19.71
C LEU A 86 18.08 3.12 -20.60
N GLN A 87 18.73 3.79 -21.56
CA GLN A 87 18.98 5.21 -21.84
C GLN A 87 18.79 5.52 -23.34
#